data_AF-A0A9R1UIP9-F1
#
_entry.id   AF-A0A9R1UIP9-F1
#
_cell.length_a   1.000
_cell.length_b   1.000
_cell.length_c   1.000
_cell.angle_alpha   90.00
_cell.angle_beta   90.00
_cell.angle_gamma   90.00
#
_symmetry.space_group_name_H-M   'P 1'
#
loop_
_entity.id
_entity.type
_entity.pdbx_description
1 polymer ?
#
loop_
_entity_poly.entity_id
_entity_poly.type
_entity_poly.pdbx_seq_one_letter_code
_entity_poly.pdbx_strand_id
1 'polypeptide(L)'
;MKLNPAKYTFGVEEGQFLGYYVTKEGIQPSSTKVNELEATRSPCTVRDAQGLNGKLTALSRFISKSAEKAMSLFNTLKEAEEALQRIKKVLHTLPTLASPIPEEVLQVYLSTSRDTISSSLVADREGRQLPVYFVSRALQSLDMNYPTIEKRVLSLVYATRRLRQYF
;
A
#
# COMPACT_ATOMS: atom_id res chain seq x y z
N MET A 1 29.97 1.04 18.51
CA MET A 1 28.55 1.37 18.28
C MET A 1 27.86 1.48 19.63
N LYS A 2 27.12 2.56 19.94
CA LYS A 2 26.38 2.75 21.20
C LYS A 2 24.88 2.66 20.92
N LEU A 3 24.15 1.87 21.71
CA LEU A 3 22.71 1.69 21.61
C LEU A 3 22.01 2.53 22.71
N ASN A 4 20.87 3.15 22.39
CA ASN A 4 20.01 3.82 23.37
C ASN A 4 19.04 2.82 24.03
N PRO A 5 19.25 2.36 25.28
CA PRO A 5 18.49 1.27 25.88
C PRO A 5 16.97 1.49 25.92
N ALA A 6 16.51 2.75 25.98
CA ALA A 6 15.08 3.10 26.00
C ALA A 6 14.36 2.86 24.65
N LYS A 7 15.11 2.58 23.57
CA LYS A 7 14.57 2.38 22.22
C LYS A 7 14.75 0.95 21.70
N TYR A 8 15.28 0.03 22.51
CA TYR A 8 15.47 -1.36 22.11
C TYR A 8 14.51 -2.28 22.85
N THR A 9 14.09 -3.30 22.13
CA THR A 9 13.30 -4.40 22.64
C THR A 9 14.02 -5.68 22.19
N PHE A 10 14.24 -6.61 23.13
CA PHE A 10 14.99 -7.85 22.88
C PHE A 10 14.13 -9.05 23.27
N GLY A 11 14.23 -10.14 22.51
CA GLY A 11 13.58 -11.42 22.83
C GLY A 11 12.05 -11.40 22.80
N VAL A 12 11.44 -10.46 22.05
CA VAL A 12 9.98 -10.38 21.89
C VAL A 12 9.51 -11.16 20.65
N GLU A 13 8.33 -11.76 20.73
CA GLU A 13 7.71 -12.48 19.63
C GLU A 13 7.09 -11.56 18.57
N GLU A 14 6.70 -10.36 18.98
CA GLU A 14 6.13 -9.31 18.13
C GLU A 14 6.55 -7.92 18.60
N GLY A 15 6.49 -6.93 17.71
CA GLY A 15 6.81 -5.56 18.09
C GLY A 15 6.97 -4.59 16.92
N GLN A 16 7.29 -3.33 17.25
CA GLN A 16 7.52 -2.30 16.25
C GLN A 16 8.90 -2.42 15.61
N PHE A 17 8.94 -2.45 14.28
CA PHE A 17 10.18 -2.47 13.50
C PHE A 17 10.05 -1.66 12.21
N LEU A 18 10.98 -0.73 11.97
CA LEU A 18 11.01 0.14 10.78
C LEU A 18 9.67 0.83 10.44
N GLY A 19 8.91 1.18 11.47
CA GLY A 19 7.60 1.83 11.32
C GLY A 19 6.47 0.90 10.88
N TYR A 20 6.60 -0.40 11.13
CA TYR A 20 5.54 -1.42 11.02
C TYR A 20 5.42 -2.18 12.34
N TYR A 21 4.32 -2.91 12.53
CA TYR A 21 4.20 -3.87 13.62
C TYR A 21 4.42 -5.27 13.03
N VAL A 22 5.34 -6.05 13.58
CA VAL A 22 5.72 -7.36 13.04
C VAL A 22 5.28 -8.42 14.04
N THR A 23 4.58 -9.44 13.55
CA THR A 23 4.08 -10.59 14.33
C THR A 23 4.50 -11.90 13.64
N LYS A 24 4.19 -13.04 14.27
CA LYS A 24 4.43 -14.37 13.67
C LYS A 24 3.62 -14.58 12.38
N GLU A 25 2.44 -13.98 12.30
CA GLU A 25 1.51 -14.08 11.17
C GLU A 25 1.92 -13.17 10.01
N GLY A 26 2.71 -12.13 10.27
CA GLY A 26 3.27 -11.27 9.23
C GLY A 26 3.48 -9.82 9.66
N ILE A 27 3.34 -8.91 8.71
CA ILE A 27 3.58 -7.48 8.86
C ILE A 27 2.23 -6.76 8.92
N GLN A 28 2.04 -5.95 9.95
CA GLN A 28 0.86 -5.13 10.16
C GLN A 28 1.17 -3.64 9.99
N PRO A 29 0.16 -2.83 9.63
CA PRO A 29 0.26 -1.38 9.68
C PRO A 29 0.65 -0.89 11.08
N SER A 30 1.53 0.10 11.16
CA SER A 30 1.79 0.78 12.44
C SER A 30 0.55 1.55 12.87
N SER A 31 0.08 1.31 14.09
CA SER A 31 -1.05 2.01 14.70
C SER A 31 -0.85 3.53 14.69
N THR A 32 0.37 4.02 14.91
CA THR A 32 0.71 5.44 14.82
C THR A 32 0.38 6.01 13.44
N LYS A 33 0.80 5.35 12.36
CA LYS A 33 0.54 5.80 10.98
C LYS A 33 -0.94 5.75 10.62
N VAL A 34 -1.65 4.72 11.09
CA VAL A 34 -3.10 4.58 10.90
C VAL A 34 -3.83 5.72 11.60
N ASN A 35 -3.53 5.95 12.87
CA ASN A 35 -4.16 6.99 13.69
C ASN A 35 -3.87 8.40 13.12
N GLU A 36 -2.66 8.65 12.64
CA GLU A 36 -2.31 9.93 11.97
C GLU A 36 -3.13 10.17 10.70
N LEU A 37 -3.39 9.12 9.90
CA LEU A 37 -4.21 9.24 8.70
C LEU A 37 -5.69 9.38 9.07
N GLU A 38 -6.16 8.67 10.09
CA GLU A 38 -7.53 8.74 10.59
C GLU A 38 -7.87 10.11 11.18
N ALA A 39 -6.93 10.73 11.91
CA ALA A 39 -7.06 12.07 12.46
C ALA A 39 -6.90 13.19 11.41
N THR A 40 -6.48 12.86 10.18
CA THR A 40 -6.28 13.87 9.12
C THR A 40 -7.63 14.45 8.68
N ARG A 41 -7.66 15.78 8.53
CA ARG A 41 -8.81 16.54 8.03
C ARG A 41 -8.87 16.51 6.50
N SER A 42 -10.02 16.89 5.95
CA SER A 42 -10.15 17.09 4.50
C SER A 42 -9.09 18.05 3.98
N PRO A 43 -8.44 17.74 2.84
CA PRO A 43 -7.52 18.68 2.23
C PRO A 43 -8.30 19.86 1.61
N CYS A 44 -7.92 21.08 1.96
CA CYS A 44 -8.49 22.30 1.37
C CYS A 44 -7.58 22.88 0.27
N THR A 45 -6.32 22.46 0.25
CA THR A 45 -5.31 22.93 -0.70
C THR A 45 -4.58 21.77 -1.35
N VAL A 46 -3.93 22.03 -2.48
CA VAL A 46 -3.04 21.06 -3.15
C VAL A 46 -1.93 20.58 -2.20
N ARG A 47 -1.43 21.47 -1.34
CA ARG A 47 -0.40 21.14 -0.35
C ARG A 47 -0.93 20.16 0.71
N ASP A 48 -2.16 20.33 1.15
CA ASP A 48 -2.81 19.40 2.09
C ASP A 48 -3.01 18.04 1.43
N ALA A 49 -3.47 18.02 0.18
CA ALA A 49 -3.65 16.79 -0.60
C ALA A 49 -2.31 16.05 -0.80
N GLN A 50 -1.23 16.78 -1.09
CA GLN A 50 0.12 16.22 -1.18
C GLN A 50 0.60 15.66 0.17
N GLY A 51 0.37 16.38 1.28
CA GLY A 51 0.71 15.91 2.62
C GLY A 51 -0.07 14.64 3.01
N LEU A 52 -1.36 14.59 2.71
CA LEU A 52 -2.20 13.42 2.90
C LEU A 52 -1.73 12.23 2.04
N ASN A 53 -1.39 12.47 0.77
CA ASN A 53 -0.84 11.44 -0.11
C ASN A 53 0.52 10.93 0.40
N GLY A 54 1.34 11.79 1.01
CA GLY A 54 2.57 11.39 1.69
C GLY A 54 2.31 10.42 2.85
N LYS A 55 1.33 10.73 3.72
CA LYS A 55 0.92 9.81 4.80
C LYS A 55 0.35 8.50 4.26
N LEU A 56 -0.48 8.56 3.22
CA LEU A 56 -1.05 7.38 2.57
C LEU A 56 0.04 6.49 1.95
N THR A 57 1.09 7.09 1.39
CA THR A 57 2.22 6.36 0.80
C THR A 57 2.88 5.43 1.82
N ALA A 58 2.97 5.84 3.10
CA ALA A 58 3.52 5.02 4.17
C ALA A 58 2.68 3.75 4.47
N LEU A 59 1.41 3.73 4.07
CA LEU A 59 0.48 2.60 4.19
C LEU A 59 0.15 1.94 2.84
N SER A 60 0.67 2.46 1.72
CA SER A 60 0.31 2.04 0.38
C SER A 60 0.48 0.54 0.13
N ARG A 61 1.45 -0.09 0.79
CA ARG A 61 1.71 -1.53 0.70
C ARG A 61 0.61 -2.43 1.27
N PHE A 62 -0.28 -1.88 2.11
CA PHE A 62 -1.42 -2.57 2.72
C PHE A 62 -2.74 -2.27 1.99
N ILE A 63 -2.75 -1.30 1.07
CA ILE A 63 -3.95 -0.79 0.43
C ILE A 63 -3.96 -1.19 -1.04
N SER A 64 -4.84 -2.13 -1.37
CA SER A 64 -5.12 -2.48 -2.77
C SER A 64 -5.61 -1.25 -3.54
N LYS A 65 -5.06 -1.06 -4.74
CA LYS A 65 -5.33 0.07 -5.64
C LYS A 65 -5.22 1.44 -4.96
N SER A 66 -4.22 1.61 -4.09
CA SER A 66 -3.99 2.86 -3.34
C SER A 66 -3.93 4.11 -4.22
N ALA A 67 -3.29 4.05 -5.38
CA ALA A 67 -3.22 5.16 -6.33
C ALA A 67 -4.60 5.57 -6.83
N GLU A 68 -5.46 4.62 -7.18
CA GLU A 68 -6.83 4.90 -7.64
C GLU A 68 -7.65 5.59 -6.56
N LYS A 69 -7.51 5.14 -5.31
CA LYS A 69 -8.16 5.78 -4.15
C LYS A 69 -7.62 7.18 -3.87
N ALA A 70 -6.33 7.41 -4.13
CA ALA A 70 -5.67 8.69 -3.89
C ALA A 70 -5.95 9.74 -4.98
N MET A 71 -6.26 9.32 -6.22
CA MET A 71 -6.48 10.24 -7.35
C MET A 71 -7.55 11.30 -7.03
N SER A 72 -8.67 10.87 -6.44
CA SER A 72 -9.78 11.77 -6.11
C SER A 72 -9.44 12.82 -5.04
N LEU A 73 -8.29 12.71 -4.35
CA LEU A 73 -7.80 13.75 -3.43
C LEU A 73 -7.37 15.03 -4.15
N PHE A 74 -7.09 14.95 -5.46
CA PHE A 74 -6.55 16.06 -6.25
C PHE A 74 -7.57 16.70 -7.21
N ASN A 75 -8.83 16.26 -7.18
CA ASN A 75 -9.87 16.74 -8.09
C ASN A 75 -10.61 17.98 -7.54
N THR A 76 -11.70 17.77 -6.80
CA THR A 76 -12.53 18.83 -6.19
C THR A 76 -12.56 18.65 -4.68
N LEU A 77 -12.87 19.72 -3.92
CA LEU A 77 -12.95 19.65 -2.45
C LEU A 77 -13.95 18.59 -1.95
N LYS A 78 -15.10 18.48 -2.63
CA LYS A 78 -16.12 17.47 -2.31
C LYS A 78 -15.61 16.05 -2.58
N GLU A 79 -14.99 15.84 -3.73
CA GLU A 79 -14.41 14.53 -4.09
C GLU A 79 -13.26 14.15 -3.16
N ALA A 80 -12.46 15.11 -2.72
CA ALA A 80 -11.35 14.88 -1.81
C ALA A 80 -11.85 14.45 -0.41
N GLU A 81 -12.94 15.05 0.09
CA GLU A 81 -13.59 14.59 1.32
C GLU A 81 -14.11 13.16 1.17
N GLU A 82 -14.86 12.87 0.10
CA GLU A 82 -15.37 11.52 -0.16
C GLU A 82 -14.24 10.48 -0.28
N ALA A 83 -13.14 10.84 -0.95
CA ALA A 83 -11.97 10.00 -1.09
C ALA A 83 -11.27 9.75 0.24
N LEU A 84 -11.10 10.79 1.07
CA LEU A 84 -10.57 10.64 2.42
C LEU A 84 -11.45 9.72 3.27
N GLN A 85 -12.78 9.88 3.21
CA GLN A 85 -13.71 9.00 3.93
C GLN A 85 -13.60 7.54 3.44
N ARG A 86 -13.47 7.31 2.13
CA ARG A 86 -13.24 5.96 1.59
C ARG A 86 -11.91 5.38 2.06
N ILE A 87 -10.85 6.19 2.10
CA ILE A 87 -9.53 5.77 2.61
C ILE A 87 -9.63 5.39 4.09
N LYS A 88 -10.27 6.23 4.93
CA LYS A 88 -10.48 5.96 6.36
C LYS A 88 -11.24 4.65 6.59
N LYS A 89 -12.29 4.37 5.81
CA LYS A 89 -12.99 3.08 5.89
C LYS A 89 -12.08 1.88 5.62
N VAL A 90 -11.16 2.01 4.67
CA VAL A 90 -10.19 0.95 4.35
C VAL A 90 -9.16 0.77 5.46
N LEU A 91 -8.82 1.81 6.22
CA LEU A 91 -7.84 1.73 7.32
C LEU A 91 -8.24 0.70 8.39
N HIS A 92 -9.54 0.55 8.67
CA HIS A 92 -10.03 -0.42 9.65
C HIS A 92 -10.03 -1.86 9.13
N THR A 93 -9.81 -2.06 7.84
CA THR A 93 -9.83 -3.38 7.17
C THR A 93 -8.50 -3.71 6.51
N LEU A 94 -7.42 -3.04 6.92
CA LEU A 94 -6.08 -3.33 6.40
C LEU A 94 -5.67 -4.76 6.78
N PRO A 95 -5.20 -5.55 5.82
CA PRO A 95 -4.78 -6.92 6.10
C PRO A 95 -3.42 -6.96 6.79
N THR A 96 -3.18 -8.01 7.56
CA THR A 96 -1.82 -8.47 7.87
C THR A 96 -1.19 -9.00 6.58
N LEU A 97 -0.01 -8.49 6.22
CA LEU A 97 0.74 -8.95 5.06
C LEU A 97 1.60 -10.16 5.45
N ALA A 98 1.46 -11.28 4.74
CA ALA A 98 2.26 -12.47 4.99
C ALA A 98 3.72 -12.25 4.60
N SER A 99 4.63 -12.76 5.43
CA SER A 99 6.03 -12.90 5.07
C SER A 99 6.19 -14.11 4.14
N PRO A 100 6.76 -13.96 2.93
CA PRO A 100 7.00 -15.08 2.03
C PRO A 100 7.98 -16.09 2.63
N ILE A 101 7.73 -17.36 2.34
CA ILE A 101 8.65 -18.45 2.68
C ILE A 101 9.64 -18.62 1.50
N PRO A 102 10.93 -18.92 1.74
CA PRO A 102 11.85 -19.24 0.67
C PRO A 102 11.28 -20.33 -0.25
N GLU A 103 11.45 -20.15 -1.56
CA GLU A 103 10.95 -21.08 -2.60
C GLU A 103 9.42 -21.19 -2.70
N GLU A 104 8.67 -20.35 -1.97
CA GLU A 104 7.22 -20.27 -2.08
C GLU A 104 6.79 -19.70 -3.45
N VAL A 105 5.84 -20.37 -4.09
CA VAL A 105 5.25 -19.87 -5.34
C VAL A 105 4.29 -18.72 -5.03
N LEU A 106 4.65 -17.52 -5.47
CA LEU A 106 3.81 -16.33 -5.31
C LEU A 106 3.00 -16.05 -6.58
N GLN A 107 1.76 -15.62 -6.39
CA GLN A 107 0.84 -15.23 -7.45
C GLN A 107 0.80 -13.70 -7.56
N VAL A 108 0.78 -13.20 -8.80
CA VAL A 108 0.63 -11.76 -9.09
C VAL A 108 -0.71 -11.51 -9.75
N TYR A 109 -1.58 -10.76 -9.06
CA TYR A 109 -2.82 -10.26 -9.62
C TYR A 109 -2.60 -8.88 -10.21
N LEU A 110 -2.99 -8.69 -11.47
CA LEU A 110 -2.88 -7.42 -12.18
C LEU A 110 -4.25 -6.74 -12.26
N SER A 111 -4.29 -5.44 -12.02
CA SER A 111 -5.48 -4.62 -12.14
C SER A 111 -5.14 -3.31 -12.86
N THR A 112 -5.98 -2.92 -13.79
CA THR A 112 -5.78 -1.71 -14.60
C THR A 112 -7.08 -0.92 -14.64
N SER A 113 -7.00 0.39 -14.46
CA SER A 113 -8.10 1.33 -14.73
C SER A 113 -7.71 2.29 -15.86
N ARG A 114 -8.55 3.28 -16.14
CA ARG A 114 -8.25 4.31 -17.15
C ARG A 114 -6.93 5.02 -16.82
N ASP A 115 -6.78 5.40 -15.55
CA ASP A 115 -5.74 6.34 -15.10
C ASP A 115 -4.75 5.68 -14.14
N THR A 116 -4.90 4.39 -13.80
CA THR A 116 -4.00 3.72 -12.86
C THR A 116 -3.68 2.28 -13.24
N ILE A 117 -2.55 1.79 -12.73
CA ILE A 117 -2.17 0.39 -12.72
C ILE A 117 -1.92 -0.05 -11.28
N SER A 118 -2.23 -1.30 -10.99
CA SER A 118 -2.12 -1.88 -9.65
C SER A 118 -1.84 -3.37 -9.73
N SER A 119 -1.09 -3.87 -8.75
CA SER A 119 -0.81 -5.29 -8.63
C SER A 119 -0.77 -5.73 -7.18
N SER A 120 -1.19 -6.97 -6.96
CA SER A 120 -1.18 -7.61 -5.65
C SER A 120 -0.32 -8.85 -5.73
N LEU A 121 0.70 -8.94 -4.88
CA LEU A 121 1.50 -10.13 -4.67
C LEU A 121 0.85 -10.94 -3.55
N VAL A 122 0.59 -12.22 -3.78
CA VAL A 122 -0.20 -13.09 -2.93
C VAL A 122 0.49 -14.44 -2.80
N ALA A 123 0.54 -14.97 -1.57
CA ALA A 123 0.91 -16.36 -1.30
C ALA A 123 -0.36 -17.20 -1.19
N ASP A 124 -0.35 -18.41 -1.73
CA ASP A 124 -1.43 -19.39 -1.53
C ASP A 124 -0.96 -20.46 -0.55
N ARG A 125 -1.59 -20.50 0.63
CA ARG A 125 -1.29 -21.50 1.67
C ARG A 125 -2.58 -22.22 2.01
N GLU A 126 -2.64 -23.51 1.71
CA GLU A 126 -3.80 -24.37 2.00
C GLU A 126 -5.12 -23.83 1.40
N GLY A 127 -5.05 -23.23 0.21
CA GLY A 127 -6.21 -22.63 -0.47
C GLY A 127 -6.61 -21.25 0.06
N ARG A 128 -5.83 -20.68 0.99
CA ARG A 128 -6.01 -19.31 1.49
C ARG A 128 -5.04 -18.37 0.80
N GLN A 129 -5.59 -17.35 0.16
CA GLN A 129 -4.83 -16.26 -0.44
C GLN A 129 -4.42 -15.24 0.62
N LEU A 130 -3.13 -15.24 0.95
CA LEU A 130 -2.53 -14.32 1.90
C LEU A 130 -1.83 -13.19 1.15
N PRO A 131 -2.23 -11.92 1.35
CA PRO A 131 -1.58 -10.80 0.67
C PRO A 131 -0.16 -10.63 1.20
N VAL A 132 0.82 -10.49 0.30
CA VAL A 132 2.23 -10.24 0.63
C VAL A 132 2.55 -8.76 0.44
N TYR A 133 2.08 -8.16 -0.66
CA TYR A 133 2.37 -6.77 -0.97
C TYR A 133 1.37 -6.21 -2.00
N PHE A 134 0.89 -4.97 -1.79
CA PHE A 134 0.16 -4.21 -2.80
C PHE A 134 1.02 -3.09 -3.41
N VAL A 135 1.03 -2.99 -4.73
CA VAL A 135 1.66 -1.88 -5.45
C VAL A 135 0.66 -1.23 -6.38
N SER A 136 0.72 0.08 -6.50
CA SER A 136 -0.07 0.81 -7.49
C SER A 136 0.61 2.11 -7.88
N ARG A 137 0.18 2.66 -9.01
CA ARG A 137 0.69 3.93 -9.54
C ARG A 137 -0.36 4.55 -10.47
N ALA A 138 -0.46 5.87 -10.42
CA ALA A 138 -1.17 6.66 -11.43
C ALA A 138 -0.37 6.72 -12.74
N LEU A 139 -1.07 6.61 -13.85
CA LEU A 139 -0.52 6.64 -15.19
C LEU A 139 -0.17 8.09 -15.58
N GLN A 140 0.94 8.25 -16.32
CA GLN A 140 1.29 9.53 -16.92
C GLN A 140 0.58 9.70 -18.26
N SER A 141 0.56 10.92 -18.81
CA SER A 141 -0.23 11.25 -20.02
C SER A 141 0.02 10.34 -21.22
N LEU A 142 1.24 9.85 -21.39
CA LEU A 142 1.56 8.87 -22.45
C LEU A 142 0.98 7.48 -22.13
N ASP A 143 1.15 7.03 -20.89
CA ASP A 143 0.68 5.71 -20.44
C ASP A 143 -0.86 5.60 -20.45
N MET A 144 -1.57 6.72 -20.28
CA MET A 144 -3.04 6.76 -20.26
C MET A 144 -3.66 6.33 -21.59
N ASN A 145 -2.94 6.51 -22.70
CA ASN A 145 -3.41 6.18 -24.05
C ASN A 145 -3.15 4.73 -24.45
N TYR A 146 -2.41 3.97 -23.62
CA TYR A 146 -2.18 2.56 -23.91
C TYR A 146 -3.48 1.75 -23.92
N PRO A 147 -3.65 0.82 -24.88
CA PRO A 147 -4.70 -0.20 -24.83
C PRO A 147 -4.67 -0.99 -23.52
N THR A 148 -5.79 -1.60 -23.14
CA THR A 148 -5.90 -2.36 -21.89
C THR A 148 -4.84 -3.47 -21.77
N ILE A 149 -4.50 -4.14 -22.87
CA ILE A 149 -3.47 -5.18 -22.87
C ILE A 149 -2.08 -4.61 -22.54
N GLU A 150 -1.72 -3.47 -23.13
CA GLU A 150 -0.45 -2.78 -22.84
C GLU A 150 -0.42 -2.25 -21.40
N LYS A 151 -1.55 -1.74 -20.87
CA LYS A 151 -1.64 -1.35 -19.46
C LYS A 151 -1.43 -2.55 -18.52
N ARG A 152 -1.90 -3.75 -18.88
CA ARG A 152 -1.65 -4.97 -18.08
C ARG A 152 -0.18 -5.35 -18.12
N VAL A 153 0.47 -5.32 -19.28
CA VAL A 153 1.92 -5.54 -19.41
C VAL A 153 2.69 -4.50 -18.61
N LEU A 154 2.31 -3.23 -18.68
CA LEU A 154 2.92 -2.16 -17.88
C LEU A 154 2.74 -2.40 -16.38
N SER A 155 1.56 -2.86 -15.95
CA SER A 155 1.31 -3.26 -14.56
C SER A 155 2.25 -4.37 -14.12
N LEU A 156 2.47 -5.39 -14.96
CA LEU A 156 3.39 -6.48 -14.68
C LEU A 156 4.85 -5.98 -14.58
N VAL A 157 5.29 -5.17 -15.54
CA VAL A 157 6.65 -4.57 -15.53
C VAL A 157 6.84 -3.68 -14.30
N TYR A 158 5.82 -2.93 -13.91
CA TYR A 158 5.87 -2.11 -12.70
C TYR A 158 5.98 -2.99 -11.45
N ALA A 159 5.18 -4.06 -11.36
CA ALA A 159 5.22 -5.00 -10.25
C ALA A 159 6.60 -5.67 -10.13
N THR A 160 7.14 -6.24 -11.20
CA THR A 160 8.45 -6.92 -11.18
C THR A 160 9.59 -5.99 -10.79
N ARG A 161 9.56 -4.72 -11.23
CA ARG A 161 10.57 -3.72 -10.82
C ARG A 161 10.43 -3.31 -9.36
N ARG A 162 9.20 -3.07 -8.88
CA ARG A 162 8.96 -2.62 -7.50
C ARG A 162 9.13 -3.73 -6.47
N LEU A 163 8.82 -4.96 -6.86
CA LEU A 163 8.82 -6.15 -6.01
C LEU A 163 10.00 -7.07 -6.32
N ARG A 164 11.08 -6.54 -6.91
CA ARG A 164 12.27 -7.30 -7.31
C ARG A 164 12.87 -8.13 -6.16
N GLN A 165 12.73 -7.70 -4.92
CA GLN A 165 13.22 -8.49 -3.77
C GLN A 165 12.47 -9.82 -3.56
N TYR A 166 11.36 -10.04 -4.26
CA TYR A 166 10.54 -11.25 -4.19
C TYR A 166 10.64 -12.11 -5.46
N PHE A 167 11.46 -11.72 -6.44
CA PHE A 167 11.69 -12.41 -7.72
C PHE A 167 13.17 -12.58 -7.98
#